data_AF-A0A6J4X6X4-F1
#
_entry.id   AF-A0A6J4X6X4-F1
#
_cell.length_a   1.000
_cell.length_b   1.000
_cell.length_c   1.000
_cell.angle_alpha   90.00
_cell.angle_beta   90.00
_cell.angle_gamma   90.00
#
_symmetry.space_group_name_H-M   'P 1'
#
loop_
_entity.id
_entity.type
_entity.pdbx_description
1 polymer ?
#
loop_
_entity_poly.entity_id
_entity_poly.type
_entity_poly.pdbx_seq_one_letter_code
_entity_poly.pdbx_strand_id
1 'polypeptide(L)' 'MSALVEFGSGTDGLTAEDFGKPGQFIKLGVQPVRPDIITSIAGRIKFQILISD' A
#
# COMPACT_ATOMS: atom_id res chain seq x y z
N MET A 1 -11.80 0.21 5.74
CA MET A 1 -11.27 1.37 6.47
C MET A 1 -11.05 1.07 7.95
N SER A 2 -11.99 0.37 8.61
CA SER A 2 -11.81 -0.16 9.97
C SER A 2 -10.46 -0.87 10.18
N ALA A 3 -10.08 -1.77 9.28
CA ALA A 3 -8.81 -2.49 9.37
C ALA A 3 -7.56 -1.58 9.40
N LEU A 4 -7.56 -0.43 8.71
CA LEU A 4 -6.44 0.51 8.71
C LEU A 4 -6.37 1.32 10.00
N VAL A 5 -7.54 1.66 10.56
CA VAL A 5 -7.66 2.29 11.87
C VAL A 5 -7.19 1.33 12.96
N GLU A 6 -7.60 0.07 12.92
CA GLU A 6 -7.16 -0.98 13.84
C GLU A 6 -5.65 -1.26 13.72
N PHE A 7 -5.10 -1.18 12.51
CA PHE A 7 -3.66 -1.31 12.27
C PHE A 7 -2.84 -0.13 12.85
N GLY A 8 -3.48 0.99 13.20
CA GLY A 8 -2.79 2.18 13.70
C GLY A 8 -2.09 3.00 12.62
N SER A 9 -2.35 2.71 11.33
CA SER A 9 -1.99 3.65 10.26
C SER A 9 -3.00 4.78 10.30
N GLY A 10 -2.60 5.94 10.82
CA GLY A 10 -3.40 7.16 10.66
C GLY A 10 -3.85 7.28 9.20
N THR A 11 -5.15 7.45 8.98
CA THR A 11 -5.74 7.55 7.65
C THR A 11 -5.81 9.01 7.18
N ASP A 12 -4.89 9.87 7.64
CA ASP A 12 -5.00 11.33 7.48
C ASP A 12 -5.19 11.71 6.01
N GLY A 13 -6.42 12.08 5.66
CA GLY A 13 -6.82 12.46 4.31
C GLY A 13 -7.12 11.30 3.34
N LEU A 14 -7.01 10.04 3.74
CA LEU A 14 -7.34 8.88 2.91
C LEU A 14 -8.82 8.51 3.03
N THR A 15 -9.47 8.39 1.87
CA THR A 15 -10.85 7.93 1.74
C THR A 15 -10.92 6.54 1.13
N ALA A 16 -12.07 5.87 1.23
CA ALA A 16 -12.27 4.58 0.56
C ALA A 16 -12.13 4.68 -0.97
N GLU A 17 -12.46 5.84 -1.55
CA GLU A 17 -12.40 6.09 -2.99
C GLU A 17 -10.96 6.10 -3.51
N ASP A 18 -10.00 6.51 -2.69
CA ASP A 18 -8.58 6.59 -3.09
C ASP A 18 -8.00 5.21 -3.39
N PHE A 19 -8.49 4.17 -2.71
CA PHE A 19 -8.12 2.77 -2.99
C PHE A 19 -8.71 2.24 -4.31
N GLY A 20 -9.75 2.89 -4.85
CA GLY A 20 -10.37 2.53 -6.13
C GLY A 20 -9.74 3.21 -7.34
N LYS A 21 -8.97 4.28 -7.14
CA LYS A 21 -8.29 5.01 -8.24
C LYS A 21 -7.07 4.20 -8.69
N PRO A 22 -6.90 3.88 -9.98
CA PRO A 22 -5.77 3.09 -10.45
C PRO A 22 -4.44 3.86 -10.33
N GLY A 23 -3.35 3.14 -10.06
CA GLY A 23 -1.99 3.67 -10.07
C GLY A 23 -1.64 4.60 -8.90
N GLN A 24 -2.45 4.64 -7.84
CA GLN A 24 -2.15 5.43 -6.64
C GLN A 24 -1.09 4.72 -5.80
N PHE A 25 -0.18 5.50 -5.21
CA PHE A 25 0.74 5.05 -4.16
C PHE A 25 0.22 5.53 -2.81
N ILE A 26 -0.22 4.61 -1.96
CA ILE A 26 -0.78 4.89 -0.64
C ILE A 26 0.20 4.36 0.40
N LYS A 27 0.75 5.26 1.23
CA LYS A 27 1.68 4.89 2.29
C LYS A 27 0.91 4.78 3.60
N LEU A 28 1.08 3.66 4.29
CA LEU A 28 0.39 3.42 5.55
C LEU A 28 1.39 3.39 6.69
N GLY A 29 1.13 4.17 7.74
CA GLY A 29 1.95 4.18 8.95
C GLY A 29 3.23 5.01 8.83
N VAL A 30 4.17 4.76 9.74
CA VAL A 30 5.42 5.51 9.91
C VAL A 30 6.60 4.55 10.04
N GLN A 31 7.84 5.05 9.88
CA GLN A 31 9.02 4.21 10.06
C GLN A 31 9.09 3.61 11.47
N PRO A 32 9.66 2.39 11.65
CA PRO A 32 10.30 1.56 10.62
C PRO A 32 9.33 0.68 9.82
N VAL A 33 8.07 0.56 10.24
CA VAL A 33 7.07 -0.31 9.60
C VAL A 33 6.08 0.53 8.79
N ARG A 34 6.47 0.84 7.54
CA ARG A 34 5.65 1.59 6.59
C ARG A 34 5.40 0.77 5.32
N PRO A 35 4.33 -0.03 5.26
CA PRO A 35 3.91 -0.65 4.01
C PRO A 35 3.37 0.41 3.04
N ASP A 36 3.78 0.29 1.78
CA ASP A 36 3.28 1.09 0.67
C ASP A 36 2.39 0.20 -0.22
N ILE A 37 1.21 0.70 -0.60
CA ILE A 37 0.23 0.04 -1.46
C ILE A 37 0.22 0.73 -2.82
N ILE A 38 0.22 -0.06 -3.90
CA ILE A 38 -0.10 0.42 -5.25
C ILE A 38 -1.42 -0.18 -5.72
N THR A 39 -2.38 0.66 -6.12
CA THR A 39 -3.75 0.22 -6.42
C THR A 39 -3.92 -0.41 -7.81
N SER A 40 -3.00 -0.15 -8.73
CA SER A 40 -2.94 -0.82 -10.02
C SER A 40 -1.53 -0.73 -10.60
N ILE A 41 -1.06 -1.81 -11.18
CA ILE A 41 0.19 -1.86 -11.93
C ILE A 41 -0.16 -2.28 -13.36
N ALA A 42 0.20 -1.47 -14.34
CA ALA A 42 0.00 -1.81 -15.75
C ALA A 42 1.12 -2.73 -16.25
N GLY A 43 0.80 -3.61 -17.21
CA GLY A 43 1.76 -4.46 -17.90
C GLY A 43 1.95 -5.85 -17.29
N ARG A 44 2.98 -6.57 -17.75
CA ARG A 44 3.31 -7.92 -17.26
C ARG A 44 4.33 -7.82 -16.15
N ILE A 45 3.90 -8.14 -14.92
CA ILE A 45 4.78 -8.17 -13.76
C ILE A 45 5.44 -9.55 -13.69
N LYS A 46 6.77 -9.57 -13.54
CA LYS A 46 7.51 -10.77 -13.18
C LYS A 46 8.02 -10.60 -11.75
N PHE A 47 7.56 -11.46 -10.85
CA PHE A 47 8.13 -11.56 -9.52
C PHE A 47 9.35 -12.48 -9.59
N GLN A 48 10.47 -12.04 -9.02
CA GLN A 48 11.67 -12.85 -8.89
C GLN A 48 11.99 -12.99 -7.40
N ILE A 49 12.17 -14.23 -6.96
CA ILE A 49 12.69 -14.51 -5.62
C ILE A 49 14.21 -14.44 -5.71
N LEU A 50 14.81 -13.55 -4.93
CA LEU A 50 16.25 -13.48 -4.75
C LEU A 50 16.56 -14.15 -3.41
N ILE A 51 17.18 -15.33 -3.46
CA ILE A 51 17.76 -15.97 -2.28
C ILE A 51 19.23 -15.57 -2.28
N SER A 52 19.67 -14.89 -1.23
CA SER A 52 21.08 -14.67 -0.95
C SER A 52 21.60 -15.84 -0.10
N ASP A 53 22.74 -16.40 -0.47
CA ASP A 53 23.49 -17.40 0.31
C ASP A 53 23.88 -16.88 1.70
#